data_AF-A0AAW7A8F8-F1
#
_entry.id   AF-A0AAW7A8F8-F1
#
_cell.length_a   1.000
_cell.length_b   1.000
_cell.length_c   1.000
_cell.angle_alpha   90.00
_cell.angle_beta   90.00
_cell.angle_gamma   90.00
#
_symmetry.space_group_name_H-M   'P 1'
#
loop_
_entity.id
_entity.type
_entity.pdbx_description
1 polymer ?
#
loop_
_entity_poly.entity_id
_entity_poly.type
_entity_poly.pdbx_seq_one_letter_code
_entity_poly.pdbx_strand_id
1 'polypeptide(L)'
;MVIGDLSLGKIIDRRIDFLLHNEIAPWDGDNYDLGEKDALERMLEDSGKLTESEFEEKYLKELVKLSNWFDGKEYCKDDDDEYYESYNNTIVSILELINPLHKYAPSDG
;
A
#
# COMPACT_ATOMS: atom_id res chain seq x y z
N MET A 1 -23.84 -7.48 8.03
CA MET A 1 -24.32 -7.44 6.64
C MET A 1 -23.14 -7.85 5.76
N VAL A 2 -23.17 -9.04 5.19
CA VAL A 2 -22.13 -9.53 4.26
C VAL A 2 -22.55 -9.06 2.87
N ILE A 3 -21.81 -8.12 2.27
CA ILE A 3 -22.01 -7.76 0.86
C ILE A 3 -21.31 -8.83 0.00
N GLY A 4 -21.93 -10.01 -0.14
CA GLY A 4 -21.42 -11.13 -0.94
C GLY A 4 -19.96 -11.54 -0.63
N ASP A 5 -19.26 -12.10 -1.63
CA ASP A 5 -17.87 -12.54 -1.55
C ASP A 5 -16.83 -11.39 -1.58
N LEU A 6 -17.14 -10.22 -1.01
CA LEU A 6 -16.21 -9.09 -0.99
C LEU A 6 -15.10 -9.33 0.04
N SER A 7 -13.88 -9.58 -0.43
CA SER A 7 -12.67 -9.76 0.39
C SER A 7 -11.67 -8.64 0.16
N LEU A 8 -10.73 -8.47 1.09
CA LEU A 8 -9.61 -7.53 0.95
C LEU A 8 -8.83 -7.78 -0.35
N GLY A 9 -8.52 -9.05 -0.65
CA GLY A 9 -7.86 -9.44 -1.90
C GLY A 9 -8.63 -8.99 -3.14
N LYS A 10 -9.97 -9.09 -3.17
CA LYS A 10 -10.76 -8.55 -4.30
C LYS A 10 -10.74 -7.04 -4.39
N ILE A 11 -10.61 -6.33 -3.26
CA ILE A 11 -10.48 -4.87 -3.28
C ILE A 11 -9.12 -4.48 -3.85
N ILE A 12 -8.04 -5.16 -3.43
CA ILE A 12 -6.69 -4.94 -3.94
C ILE A 12 -6.61 -5.27 -5.44
N ASP A 13 -7.15 -6.41 -5.85
CA ASP A 13 -7.20 -6.84 -7.26
C ASP A 13 -7.89 -5.79 -8.17
N ARG A 14 -9.02 -5.23 -7.72
CA ARG A 14 -9.70 -4.13 -8.44
C ARG A 14 -8.87 -2.85 -8.53
N ARG A 15 -8.06 -2.55 -7.51
CA ARG A 15 -7.16 -1.39 -7.56
C ARG A 15 -6.04 -1.60 -8.56
N ILE A 16 -5.44 -2.80 -8.58
CA ILE A 16 -4.43 -3.17 -9.59
C ILE A 16 -5.05 -3.08 -10.99
N ASP A 17 -6.23 -3.69 -11.21
CA ASP A 17 -6.90 -3.64 -12.51
C ASP A 17 -7.16 -2.20 -12.98
N PHE A 18 -7.60 -1.32 -12.06
CA PHE A 18 -7.75 0.10 -12.35
C PHE A 18 -6.40 0.75 -12.71
N LEU A 19 -5.35 0.53 -11.92
CA LEU A 19 -4.02 1.08 -12.16
C LEU A 19 -3.49 0.69 -13.55
N LEU A 20 -3.72 -0.57 -13.97
CA LEU A 20 -3.23 -1.10 -15.24
C LEU A 20 -4.09 -0.71 -16.45
N HIS A 21 -5.41 -0.57 -16.29
CA HIS A 21 -6.36 -0.58 -17.42
C HIS A 21 -7.36 0.59 -17.46
N ASN A 22 -7.29 1.58 -16.56
CA ASN A 22 -8.27 2.66 -16.57
C ASN A 22 -8.10 3.61 -17.77
N GLU A 23 -9.23 4.05 -18.33
CA GLU A 23 -9.29 5.03 -19.44
C GLU A 23 -9.45 6.49 -18.96
N ILE A 24 -9.58 6.70 -17.64
CA ILE A 24 -9.84 8.02 -17.04
C ILE A 24 -8.54 8.83 -16.93
N ALA A 25 -7.47 8.16 -16.53
CA ALA A 25 -6.10 8.64 -16.56
C ALA A 25 -5.28 7.62 -17.38
N PRO A 26 -5.49 7.59 -18.71
CA PRO A 26 -4.86 6.61 -19.56
C PRO A 26 -3.35 6.84 -19.61
N TRP A 27 -2.64 5.72 -19.58
CA TRP A 27 -1.20 5.59 -19.62
C TRP A 27 -0.51 6.35 -20.76
N ASP A 28 0.59 7.07 -20.46
CA ASP A 28 1.45 7.71 -21.47
C ASP A 28 2.93 7.26 -21.46
N GLY A 29 3.30 6.21 -20.72
CA GLY A 29 4.65 5.62 -20.77
C GLY A 29 5.19 5.20 -19.41
N ASP A 30 6.09 6.02 -18.82
CA ASP A 30 6.85 5.75 -17.58
C ASP A 30 6.08 6.05 -16.28
N ASN A 31 4.77 6.27 -16.37
CA ASN A 31 3.92 6.81 -15.30
C ASN A 31 3.46 5.76 -14.27
N TYR A 32 4.27 4.71 -14.00
CA TYR A 32 3.92 3.81 -12.89
C TYR A 32 4.29 4.58 -11.66
N ASP A 33 3.27 4.83 -10.85
CA ASP A 33 3.53 4.80 -9.43
C ASP A 33 3.94 3.37 -9.06
N LEU A 34 5.22 3.08 -9.31
CA LEU A 34 5.85 1.79 -9.06
C LEU A 34 5.72 1.42 -7.59
N GLY A 35 5.65 2.43 -6.70
CA GLY A 35 5.40 2.26 -5.28
C GLY A 35 4.01 1.71 -5.00
N GLU A 36 2.97 2.33 -5.56
CA GLU A 36 1.60 1.85 -5.42
C GLU A 36 1.44 0.42 -5.97
N LYS A 37 1.95 0.17 -7.18
CA LYS A 37 1.85 -1.15 -7.81
C LYS A 37 2.51 -2.23 -6.96
N ASP A 38 3.76 -2.04 -6.56
CA ASP A 38 4.52 -3.03 -5.81
C ASP A 38 3.89 -3.32 -4.44
N ALA A 39 3.36 -2.28 -3.78
CA ALA A 39 2.63 -2.44 -2.53
C ALA A 39 1.38 -3.30 -2.74
N LEU A 40 0.56 -2.99 -3.75
CA LEU A 40 -0.67 -3.73 -4.05
C LEU A 40 -0.39 -5.18 -4.44
N GLU A 41 0.61 -5.46 -5.29
CA GLU A 41 0.94 -6.83 -5.71
C GLU A 41 1.37 -7.70 -4.52
N ARG A 42 2.21 -7.16 -3.63
CA ARG A 42 2.63 -7.84 -2.39
C ARG A 42 1.44 -8.08 -1.46
N MET A 43 0.61 -7.05 -1.26
CA MET A 43 -0.57 -7.13 -0.40
C MET A 43 -1.59 -8.13 -0.96
N LEU A 44 -1.74 -8.22 -2.28
CA LEU A 44 -2.59 -9.21 -2.92
C LEU A 44 -2.10 -10.62 -2.62
N GLU A 45 -0.80 -10.87 -2.82
CA GLU A 45 -0.19 -12.18 -2.56
C GLU A 45 -0.36 -12.59 -1.10
N ASP A 46 -0.09 -11.68 -0.16
CA ASP A 46 -0.22 -11.93 1.27
C ASP A 46 -1.68 -12.11 1.72
N SER A 47 -2.62 -11.40 1.10
CA SER A 47 -4.06 -11.55 1.42
C SER A 47 -4.60 -12.95 1.15
N GLY A 48 -3.94 -13.73 0.30
CA GLY A 48 -4.27 -15.13 0.04
C GLY A 48 -3.57 -16.12 0.97
N LYS A 49 -2.62 -15.67 1.81
CA LYS A 49 -1.74 -16.52 2.62
C LYS A 49 -1.82 -16.26 4.12
N LEU A 50 -2.10 -15.02 4.50
CA LEU A 50 -2.05 -14.56 5.89
C LEU A 50 -3.47 -14.41 6.45
N THR A 51 -3.60 -14.62 7.76
CA THR A 51 -4.76 -14.14 8.50
C THR A 51 -4.76 -12.61 8.58
N GLU A 52 -5.91 -12.01 8.90
CA GLU A 52 -6.04 -10.55 9.04
C GLU A 52 -5.01 -9.96 10.02
N SER A 53 -4.86 -10.56 11.21
CA SER A 53 -3.90 -10.07 12.21
C SER A 53 -2.44 -10.22 11.77
N GLU A 54 -2.07 -11.31 11.09
CA GLU A 54 -0.72 -11.50 10.55
C GLU A 54 -0.42 -10.50 9.44
N PHE A 55 -1.43 -10.20 8.62
CA PHE A 55 -1.35 -9.19 7.56
C PHE A 55 -1.13 -7.80 8.17
N GLU A 56 -1.97 -7.38 9.11
CA GLU A 56 -1.83 -6.10 9.82
C GLU A 56 -0.45 -5.98 10.50
N GLU A 57 -0.02 -7.00 11.25
CA GLU A 57 1.27 -6.99 11.94
C GLU A 57 2.44 -6.84 10.96
N LYS A 58 2.43 -7.57 9.84
CA LYS A 58 3.47 -7.49 8.81
C LYS A 58 3.60 -6.07 8.26
N TYR A 59 2.47 -5.48 7.86
CA TYR A 59 2.49 -4.19 7.18
C TYR A 59 2.69 -3.01 8.12
N LEU A 60 2.22 -3.08 9.37
CA LEU A 60 2.58 -2.09 10.41
C LEU A 60 4.09 -2.08 10.67
N LYS A 61 4.73 -3.25 10.75
CA LYS A 61 6.20 -3.32 10.87
C LYS A 61 6.92 -2.73 9.67
N GLU A 62 6.35 -2.87 8.47
CA GLU A 62 6.91 -2.27 7.26
C GLU A 62 6.81 -0.75 7.28
N LEU A 63 5.67 -0.19 7.72
CA LEU A 63 5.50 1.26 7.91
C LEU A 63 6.54 1.84 8.87
N VAL A 64 6.81 1.17 9.99
CA VAL A 64 7.84 1.60 10.95
C VAL A 64 9.24 1.62 10.32
N LYS A 65 9.58 0.62 9.51
CA LYS A 65 10.88 0.60 8.81
C LYS A 65 11.00 1.75 7.81
N LEU A 66 9.94 2.02 7.04
CA LEU A 66 9.91 3.10 6.06
C LEU A 66 10.00 4.47 6.75
N SER A 67 9.27 4.67 7.86
CA SER A 67 9.36 5.91 8.67
C SER A 67 10.78 6.16 9.16
N ASN A 68 11.43 5.15 9.74
CA ASN A 68 12.82 5.26 10.19
C ASN A 68 13.80 5.56 9.04
N TRP A 69 13.50 5.09 7.82
CA TRP A 69 14.31 5.39 6.65
C TRP A 69 14.17 6.86 6.21
N PHE A 70 12.95 7.41 6.25
CA PHE A 70 12.70 8.83 5.98
C PHE A 70 13.32 9.74 7.04
N ASP A 71 13.18 9.42 8.33
CA ASP A 71 13.74 10.22 9.43
C ASP A 71 15.28 10.22 9.46
N GLY A 72 15.90 9.16 8.92
CA GLY A 72 17.34 8.99 8.85
C GLY A 72 18.04 9.68 7.68
N LYS A 73 17.29 10.20 6.70
CA LYS A 73 17.84 10.87 5.50
C LYS A 73 17.60 12.38 5.52
N GLU A 74 18.65 13.16 5.22
CA GLU A 74 18.45 14.50 4.64
C GLU A 74 17.96 14.29 3.21
N TYR A 75 16.80 14.86 2.85
CA TYR A 75 16.19 14.80 1.53
C TYR A 75 17.23 14.81 0.40
N CYS A 76 17.31 13.73 -0.38
CA CYS A 76 18.23 13.57 -1.48
C CYS A 76 17.43 13.32 -2.75
N LYS A 77 17.52 14.25 -3.72
CA LYS A 77 16.76 14.20 -4.98
C LYS A 77 17.11 12.99 -5.88
N ASP A 78 18.19 12.28 -5.57
CA ASP A 78 18.61 11.04 -6.26
C ASP A 78 18.07 9.77 -5.59
N ASP A 79 17.44 9.87 -4.42
CA ASP A 79 16.72 8.76 -3.80
C ASP A 79 15.30 8.72 -4.37
N ASP A 80 14.78 7.52 -4.68
CA ASP A 80 13.42 7.29 -5.19
C ASP A 80 12.34 7.61 -4.12
N ASP A 81 12.35 8.82 -3.57
CA ASP A 81 11.47 9.27 -2.49
C ASP A 81 9.99 9.18 -2.93
N GLU A 82 9.70 9.49 -4.20
CA GLU A 82 8.35 9.37 -4.78
C GLU A 82 7.83 7.91 -4.76
N TYR A 83 8.70 6.94 -5.07
CA TYR A 83 8.35 5.51 -5.00
C TYR A 83 8.01 5.12 -3.56
N TYR A 84 8.90 5.44 -2.60
CA TYR A 84 8.72 5.01 -1.22
C TYR A 84 7.56 5.73 -0.54
N GLU A 85 7.31 7.01 -0.88
CA GLU A 85 6.16 7.75 -0.42
C GLU A 85 4.86 7.08 -0.89
N SER A 86 4.77 6.72 -2.17
CA SER A 86 3.58 6.07 -2.67
C SER A 86 3.40 4.64 -2.16
N TYR A 87 4.47 3.85 -2.09
CA TYR A 87 4.44 2.52 -1.51
C TYR A 87 3.90 2.57 -0.07
N ASN A 88 4.40 3.52 0.73
CA ASN A 88 3.96 3.77 2.09
C ASN A 88 2.48 4.19 2.17
N ASN A 89 2.08 5.20 1.40
CA ASN A 89 0.70 5.69 1.34
C ASN A 89 -0.29 4.59 0.93
N THR A 90 0.13 3.72 0.00
CA THR A 90 -0.67 2.59 -0.46
C THR A 90 -0.91 1.59 0.65
N ILE A 91 0.13 1.21 1.41
CA ILE A 91 -0.01 0.33 2.58
C ILE A 91 -1.01 0.92 3.58
N VAL A 92 -0.85 2.18 3.95
CA VAL A 92 -1.78 2.87 4.87
C VAL A 92 -3.21 2.79 4.34
N SER A 93 -3.42 3.10 3.06
CA SER A 93 -4.75 3.11 2.45
C SER A 93 -5.47 1.75 2.47
N ILE A 94 -4.72 0.64 2.42
CA ILE A 94 -5.28 -0.72 2.51
C ILE A 94 -5.51 -1.12 3.96
N LEU A 95 -4.59 -0.81 4.88
CA LEU A 95 -4.77 -1.05 6.31
C LEU A 95 -5.97 -0.27 6.87
N GLU A 96 -6.22 0.95 6.41
CA GLU A 96 -7.40 1.74 6.75
C GLU A 96 -8.74 1.04 6.44
N LEU A 97 -8.76 0.16 5.42
CA LEU A 97 -9.95 -0.63 5.08
C LEU A 97 -10.21 -1.77 6.06
N ILE A 98 -9.16 -2.27 6.72
CA ILE A 98 -9.26 -3.30 7.77
C ILE A 98 -9.64 -2.61 9.08
N ASN A 99 -8.88 -1.59 9.48
CA ASN A 99 -9.12 -0.83 10.69
C ASN A 99 -8.76 0.65 10.46
N PRO A 100 -9.72 1.60 10.58
CA PRO A 100 -9.48 3.02 10.38
C PRO A 100 -8.40 3.63 11.29
N LEU A 101 -8.05 2.98 12.41
CA LEU A 101 -6.97 3.41 13.29
C LEU A 101 -5.62 3.45 12.57
N HIS A 102 -5.43 2.61 11.55
CA HIS A 102 -4.15 2.50 10.83
C HIS A 102 -3.80 3.76 10.03
N LYS A 103 -4.77 4.62 9.76
CA LYS A 103 -4.55 5.98 9.23
C LYS A 103 -3.56 6.80 10.05
N TYR A 104 -3.52 6.55 11.35
CA TYR A 104 -2.73 7.28 12.32
C TYR A 104 -1.52 6.48 12.80
N ALA A 105 -1.27 5.29 12.26
CA ALA A 105 -0.40 4.28 12.89
C ALA A 105 1.11 4.29 12.54
N PRO A 106 1.75 5.37 12.07
CA PRO A 106 3.17 5.52 12.35
C PRO A 106 3.46 6.40 13.58
N SER A 107 2.45 7.07 14.17
CA SER A 107 2.71 8.18 15.13
C SER A 107 3.02 7.77 16.57
N ASP A 108 2.85 6.51 16.95
CA ASP A 108 3.08 6.07 18.34
C ASP A 108 4.25 5.07 18.41
N GLY A 109 5.46 5.62 18.47
CA GLY A 109 6.66 4.94 18.99
C GLY A 109 6.84 5.20 20.48
#